data_AF-A0A099SH38-F1
#
_entry.id   AF-A0A099SH38-F1
#
_cell.length_a   1.000
_cell.length_b   1.000
_cell.length_c   1.000
_cell.angle_alpha   90.00
_cell.angle_beta   90.00
_cell.angle_gamma   90.00
#
_symmetry.space_group_name_H-M   'P 1'
#
loop_
_entity.id
_entity.type
_entity.pdbx_description
1 polymer ?
#
loop_
_entity_poly.entity_id
_entity_poly.type
_entity_poly.pdbx_seq_one_letter_code
_entity_poly.pdbx_strand_id
1 'polypeptide(L)'
;MNWKKPFIASIISLTFLTVLAMGCNKTDETPTPQPTGPQLTGTPQVSYAGDDACKACHTETYDSVIHTKHHEAFKPLADFPLEKPLGEVTIFDAANKDKPTSTTLDLSKAKIYGVMVNDYIIAEIPESAGFKEKIYRVGAVHKTNDKWTVEPAKQADIDKDGKNDWTAESFTCGKCHAPGIEVGSPSLGVSCESCHGPGGNHVSATDKKGTMSSEVARVSCNSCHESNPSKNAEGTFIANNHYGTRNYFASKHNQSNQMNQCLTCHTPHKANASGSTVPTDKPTDNCVKCHAGKTFDLDKLMWKNPTDERGHFTRDHSFGAMKYEDLQDDPATKPIEIKNPTMIELIKNRLPELAK
;
A
#
# COMPACT_ATOMS: atom_id res chain seq x y z
N MET A 1 0.10 73.23 -27.55
CA MET A 1 -0.36 74.56 -27.10
C MET A 1 -1.87 74.50 -26.95
N ASN A 2 -2.37 74.92 -25.78
CA ASN A 2 -3.79 75.02 -25.37
C ASN A 2 -4.70 75.60 -26.48
N TRP A 3 -6.01 75.36 -26.55
CA TRP A 3 -6.98 75.56 -25.47
C TRP A 3 -8.42 75.17 -25.89
N LYS A 4 -9.23 74.72 -24.91
CA LYS A 4 -10.65 75.04 -24.65
C LYS A 4 -11.76 74.26 -25.37
N LYS A 5 -12.55 73.53 -24.55
CA LYS A 5 -13.92 73.05 -24.81
C LYS A 5 -14.95 74.18 -24.69
N PRO A 6 -16.16 73.99 -25.25
CA PRO A 6 -17.40 74.02 -24.42
C PRO A 6 -18.35 72.85 -24.78
N PHE A 7 -18.87 72.10 -23.81
CA PHE A 7 -20.20 72.24 -23.17
C PHE A 7 -21.41 72.02 -24.10
N ILE A 8 -21.97 70.80 -24.09
CA ILE A 8 -23.42 70.56 -24.17
C ILE A 8 -23.75 69.47 -23.15
N ALA A 9 -24.64 69.80 -22.23
CA ALA A 9 -25.23 68.90 -21.25
C ALA A 9 -26.61 68.42 -21.74
N SER A 10 -26.99 67.26 -21.23
CA SER A 10 -28.36 66.85 -20.85
C SER A 10 -29.02 65.72 -21.65
N ILE A 11 -29.66 64.85 -20.86
CA ILE A 11 -30.63 63.79 -21.16
C ILE A 11 -30.05 62.41 -21.51
N ILE A 12 -29.70 61.63 -20.49
CA ILE A 12 -30.20 60.25 -20.24
C ILE A 12 -30.19 60.03 -18.70
N SER A 13 -31.32 60.26 -18.03
CA SER A 13 -32.12 59.22 -17.36
C SER A 13 -31.30 58.37 -16.38
N LEU A 14 -31.05 58.84 -15.15
CA LEU A 14 -31.91 58.72 -13.97
C LEU A 14 -32.45 57.30 -13.66
N THR A 15 -31.59 56.27 -13.67
CA THR A 15 -31.81 55.01 -12.92
C THR A 15 -30.49 54.38 -12.49
N PHE A 16 -29.70 55.06 -11.65
CA PHE A 16 -28.56 54.44 -10.96
C PHE A 16 -28.27 55.24 -9.69
N LEU A 17 -29.09 55.05 -8.66
CA LEU A 17 -28.75 55.19 -7.24
C LEU A 17 -30.06 55.08 -6.45
N THR A 18 -30.34 53.90 -5.87
CA THR A 18 -31.14 53.68 -4.64
C THR A 18 -31.50 52.20 -4.49
N VAL A 19 -30.51 51.30 -4.33
CA VAL A 19 -30.67 50.09 -3.51
C VAL A 19 -29.32 49.77 -2.89
N LEU A 20 -28.98 50.47 -1.82
CA LEU A 20 -27.82 50.18 -0.98
C LEU A 20 -28.26 50.33 0.49
N ALA A 21 -29.20 49.48 0.90
CA ALA A 21 -29.56 49.18 2.28
C ALA A 21 -30.72 48.16 2.33
N MET A 22 -30.47 46.89 1.99
CA MET A 22 -31.22 45.72 2.46
C MET A 22 -30.55 44.46 1.92
N GLY A 23 -29.61 43.92 2.69
CA GLY A 23 -28.84 42.75 2.29
C GLY A 23 -28.10 42.08 3.44
N CYS A 24 -28.61 42.19 4.67
CA CYS A 24 -28.17 41.38 5.81
C CYS A 24 -29.41 40.68 6.38
N ASN A 25 -29.74 39.53 5.79
CA ASN A 25 -30.34 38.36 6.44
C ASN A 25 -30.66 37.32 5.34
N LYS A 26 -29.61 36.66 4.86
CA LYS A 26 -29.77 35.27 4.43
C LYS A 26 -29.47 34.45 5.66
N THR A 27 -30.54 34.04 6.33
CA THR A 27 -30.55 32.85 7.20
C THR A 27 -29.77 31.75 6.51
N ASP A 28 -28.76 31.22 7.21
CA ASP A 28 -28.08 29.99 6.83
C ASP A 28 -29.13 28.92 6.52
N GLU A 29 -29.26 28.56 5.25
CA GLU A 29 -29.99 27.36 4.88
C GLU A 29 -29.23 26.19 5.51
N THR A 30 -29.83 25.65 6.57
CA THR A 30 -29.37 24.43 7.21
C THR A 30 -29.31 23.35 6.13
N PRO A 31 -28.19 22.61 5.98
CA PRO A 31 -28.09 21.59 4.97
C PRO A 31 -29.20 20.56 5.18
N THR A 32 -30.00 20.34 4.15
CA THR A 32 -31.05 19.32 4.10
C THR A 32 -30.45 17.97 4.52
N PRO A 33 -31.09 17.24 5.46
CA PRO A 33 -30.61 15.91 5.83
C PRO A 33 -30.60 15.01 4.61
N GLN A 34 -29.43 14.49 4.27
CA GLN A 34 -29.26 13.43 3.28
C GLN A 34 -30.16 12.25 3.67
N PRO A 35 -30.87 11.59 2.74
CA PRO A 35 -31.74 10.46 3.08
C PRO A 35 -30.92 9.42 3.82
N THR A 36 -31.38 9.09 5.03
CA THR A 36 -30.83 8.05 5.88
C THR A 36 -30.70 6.77 5.06
N GLY A 37 -29.48 6.30 4.87
CA GLY A 37 -29.22 4.98 4.27
C GLY A 37 -29.89 3.87 5.09
N PRO A 38 -29.94 2.64 4.56
CA PRO A 38 -30.60 1.52 5.23
C PRO A 38 -30.16 1.39 6.69
N GLN A 39 -31.12 1.44 7.61
CA GLN A 39 -30.87 1.33 9.03
C GLN A 39 -30.51 -0.11 9.38
N LEU A 40 -29.22 -0.35 9.63
CA LEU A 40 -28.72 -1.64 10.08
C LEU A 40 -29.17 -1.88 11.52
N THR A 41 -30.16 -2.77 11.70
CA THR A 41 -30.58 -3.26 13.01
C THR A 41 -29.58 -4.31 13.50
N GLY A 42 -28.55 -3.87 14.21
CA GLY A 42 -27.57 -4.73 14.85
C GLY A 42 -26.17 -4.13 14.80
N THR A 43 -25.39 -4.28 15.87
CA THR A 43 -23.96 -3.97 15.86
C THR A 43 -23.32 -4.75 14.71
N PRO A 44 -22.73 -4.11 13.69
CA PRO A 44 -22.20 -4.84 12.54
C PRO A 44 -21.04 -5.69 13.03
N GLN A 45 -21.18 -7.02 13.00
CA GLN A 45 -19.99 -7.85 13.04
C GLN A 45 -19.19 -7.58 11.77
N VAL A 46 -17.93 -7.22 11.93
CA VAL A 46 -16.98 -7.13 10.83
C VAL A 46 -16.91 -8.51 10.19
N SER A 47 -17.42 -8.63 8.97
CA SER A 47 -17.49 -9.90 8.24
C SER A 47 -16.85 -9.71 6.88
N TYR A 48 -15.79 -10.48 6.64
CA TYR A 48 -15.13 -10.59 5.35
C TYR A 48 -15.80 -11.69 4.52
N ALA A 49 -16.12 -11.38 3.28
CA ALA A 49 -16.83 -12.26 2.35
C ALA A 49 -15.87 -13.10 1.49
N GLY A 50 -14.63 -12.64 1.27
CA GLY A 50 -13.69 -13.24 0.35
C GLY A 50 -13.98 -12.91 -1.13
N ASP A 51 -12.96 -13.08 -1.97
CA ASP A 51 -13.02 -12.66 -3.37
C ASP A 51 -14.03 -13.47 -4.20
N ASP A 52 -14.28 -14.73 -3.86
CA ASP A 52 -15.27 -15.56 -4.54
C ASP A 52 -16.69 -14.95 -4.45
N ALA A 53 -17.03 -14.37 -3.30
CA ALA A 53 -18.29 -13.66 -3.12
C ALA A 53 -18.35 -12.38 -3.98
N CYS A 54 -17.22 -11.69 -4.15
CA CYS A 54 -17.11 -10.53 -5.04
C CYS A 54 -17.24 -10.94 -6.51
N LYS A 55 -16.54 -12.01 -6.92
CA LYS A 55 -16.52 -12.54 -8.29
C LYS A 55 -17.90 -12.92 -8.81
N ALA A 56 -18.78 -13.41 -7.93
CA ALA A 56 -20.15 -13.79 -8.27
C ALA A 56 -20.98 -12.65 -8.89
N CYS A 57 -20.66 -11.39 -8.56
CA CYS A 57 -21.32 -10.20 -9.12
C CYS A 57 -20.38 -9.32 -9.96
N HIS A 58 -19.06 -9.38 -9.73
CA HIS A 58 -18.06 -8.51 -10.34
C HIS A 58 -17.03 -9.30 -11.17
N THR A 59 -17.51 -10.21 -12.03
CA THR A 59 -16.66 -11.16 -12.76
C THR A 59 -15.60 -10.48 -13.63
N GLU A 60 -15.97 -9.49 -14.45
CA GLU A 60 -15.01 -8.79 -15.33
C GLU A 60 -13.91 -8.06 -14.54
N THR A 61 -14.26 -7.49 -13.39
CA THR A 61 -13.28 -6.81 -12.54
C THR A 61 -12.36 -7.83 -11.88
N TYR A 62 -12.91 -8.91 -11.34
CA TYR A 62 -12.13 -9.99 -10.74
C TYR A 62 -11.14 -10.60 -11.75
N ASP A 63 -11.63 -10.96 -12.95
CA ASP A 63 -10.81 -11.58 -14.00
C ASP A 63 -9.64 -10.67 -14.45
N SER A 64 -9.78 -9.35 -14.27
CA SER A 64 -8.69 -8.40 -14.53
C SER A 64 -7.74 -8.24 -13.33
N VAL A 65 -8.27 -8.22 -12.09
CA VAL A 65 -7.49 -8.02 -10.85
C VAL A 65 -6.55 -9.19 -10.57
N ILE A 66 -6.94 -10.42 -10.89
CA ILE A 66 -6.10 -11.61 -10.66
C ILE A 66 -4.78 -11.61 -11.46
N HIS A 67 -4.68 -10.75 -12.48
CA HIS A 67 -3.45 -10.56 -13.26
C HIS A 67 -2.53 -9.47 -12.71
N THR A 68 -2.91 -8.81 -11.61
CA THR A 68 -2.09 -7.77 -10.97
C THR A 68 -1.07 -8.39 -10.02
N LYS A 69 0.07 -7.72 -9.84
CA LYS A 69 1.08 -8.10 -8.83
C LYS A 69 0.55 -8.10 -7.40
N HIS A 70 -0.54 -7.38 -7.10
CA HIS A 70 -1.19 -7.46 -5.80
C HIS A 70 -1.75 -8.86 -5.57
N HIS A 71 -2.46 -9.42 -6.54
CA HIS A 71 -2.96 -10.79 -6.45
C HIS A 71 -1.80 -11.80 -6.36
N GLU A 72 -0.69 -11.54 -7.05
CA GLU A 72 0.49 -12.41 -6.98
C GLU A 72 1.27 -12.35 -5.67
N ALA A 73 0.97 -11.40 -4.77
CA ALA A 73 1.68 -11.26 -3.50
C ALA A 73 1.48 -12.45 -2.55
N PHE A 74 0.43 -13.25 -2.77
CA PHE A 74 0.19 -14.48 -2.02
C PHE A 74 -0.52 -15.51 -2.89
N LYS A 75 0.07 -16.70 -3.00
CA LYS A 75 -0.45 -17.79 -3.83
C LYS A 75 -0.60 -19.07 -3.02
N PRO A 76 -1.53 -19.97 -3.36
CA PRO A 76 -1.57 -21.28 -2.74
C PRO A 76 -0.28 -22.06 -3.03
N LEU A 77 0.15 -22.91 -2.10
CA LEU A 77 1.34 -23.75 -2.30
C LEU A 77 1.24 -24.67 -3.52
N ALA A 78 0.02 -25.06 -3.92
CA ALA A 78 -0.22 -25.90 -5.09
C ALA A 78 0.26 -25.28 -6.41
N ASP A 79 0.42 -23.95 -6.48
CA ASP A 79 0.96 -23.25 -7.66
C ASP A 79 2.49 -23.44 -7.82
N PHE A 80 3.13 -24.06 -6.83
CA PHE A 80 4.57 -24.31 -6.79
C PHE A 80 4.82 -25.82 -6.87
N PRO A 81 4.87 -26.41 -8.08
CA PRO A 81 5.08 -27.86 -8.23
C PRO A 81 6.47 -28.25 -7.72
N LEU A 82 6.47 -28.86 -6.53
CA LEU A 82 7.70 -29.22 -5.83
C LEU A 82 8.36 -30.44 -6.48
N GLU A 83 9.70 -30.43 -6.55
CA GLU A 83 10.48 -31.57 -7.04
C GLU A 83 10.36 -32.79 -6.12
N LYS A 84 10.31 -32.53 -4.81
CA LYS A 84 10.15 -33.52 -3.76
C LYS A 84 8.91 -33.21 -2.94
N PRO A 85 8.17 -34.22 -2.46
CA PRO A 85 7.08 -33.99 -1.53
C PRO A 85 7.60 -33.33 -0.26
N LEU A 86 6.75 -32.51 0.35
CA LEU A 86 7.00 -31.99 1.70
C LEU A 86 7.09 -33.15 2.71
N GLY A 87 7.85 -32.93 3.77
CA GLY A 87 8.02 -33.91 4.84
C GLY A 87 8.38 -33.25 6.17
N GLU A 88 8.93 -34.04 7.07
CA GLU A 88 9.37 -33.58 8.39
C GLU A 88 10.65 -32.75 8.30
N VAL A 89 10.63 -31.59 8.95
CA VAL A 89 11.77 -30.70 9.13
C VAL A 89 11.87 -30.30 10.59
N THR A 90 13.08 -30.30 11.15
CA THR A 90 13.32 -29.70 12.47
C THR A 90 13.55 -28.21 12.29
N ILE A 91 12.61 -27.41 12.77
CA ILE A 91 12.63 -25.96 12.63
C ILE A 91 12.99 -25.29 13.96
N PHE A 92 13.73 -24.19 13.88
CA PHE A 92 14.13 -23.37 15.03
C PHE A 92 13.40 -22.04 15.03
N ASP A 93 12.89 -21.62 16.18
CA ASP A 93 12.21 -20.35 16.38
C ASP A 93 13.22 -19.19 16.32
N ALA A 94 13.33 -18.54 15.15
CA ALA A 94 14.24 -17.42 14.99
C ALA A 94 13.74 -16.14 15.68
N ALA A 95 12.46 -16.08 16.08
CA ALA A 95 11.89 -14.93 16.80
C ALA A 95 12.20 -14.96 18.29
N ASN A 96 12.48 -16.15 18.85
CA ASN A 96 12.95 -16.31 20.22
C ASN A 96 14.46 -16.07 20.32
N LYS A 97 14.84 -14.95 20.96
CA LYS A 97 16.25 -14.58 21.18
C LYS A 97 16.78 -14.98 22.56
N ASP A 98 15.91 -15.41 23.46
CA ASP A 98 16.26 -15.72 24.85
C ASP A 98 16.87 -17.11 24.97
N LYS A 99 16.28 -18.09 24.27
CA LYS A 99 16.78 -19.46 24.21
C LYS A 99 16.45 -20.12 22.86
N PRO A 100 17.36 -20.94 22.31
CA PRO A 100 17.04 -21.79 21.16
C PRO A 100 15.85 -22.69 21.49
N THR A 101 14.82 -22.62 20.66
CA THR A 101 13.62 -23.46 20.77
C THR A 101 13.37 -24.08 19.40
N SER A 102 13.18 -25.39 19.35
CA SER A 102 12.96 -26.12 18.11
C SER A 102 11.84 -27.13 18.23
N THR A 103 11.30 -27.53 17.09
CA THR A 103 10.30 -28.59 16.98
C THR A 103 10.42 -29.28 15.63
N THR A 104 9.98 -30.54 15.55
CA THR A 104 9.82 -31.24 14.27
C THR A 104 8.43 -30.94 13.72
N LEU A 105 8.38 -30.32 12.54
CA LEU A 105 7.15 -29.98 11.84
C LEU A 105 7.06 -30.81 10.55
N ASP A 106 6.00 -31.59 10.40
CA ASP A 106 5.66 -32.23 9.13
C ASP A 106 4.94 -31.24 8.23
N LEU A 107 5.66 -30.65 7.27
CA LEU A 107 5.11 -29.65 6.36
C LEU A 107 3.99 -30.23 5.46
N SER A 108 3.93 -31.55 5.26
CA SER A 108 2.85 -32.17 4.49
C SER A 108 1.52 -32.23 5.23
N LYS A 109 1.55 -32.12 6.56
CA LYS A 109 0.37 -32.15 7.46
C LYS A 109 0.11 -30.82 8.15
N ALA A 110 1.10 -29.92 8.15
CA ALA A 110 0.99 -28.61 8.75
C ALA A 110 -0.12 -27.78 8.10
N LYS A 111 -0.72 -26.88 8.87
CA LYS A 111 -1.64 -25.88 8.35
C LYS A 111 -0.84 -24.81 7.60
N ILE A 112 -0.64 -25.04 6.30
CA ILE A 112 -0.01 -24.09 5.38
C ILE A 112 -1.07 -23.13 4.86
N TYR A 113 -0.82 -21.83 5.00
CA TYR A 113 -1.67 -20.78 4.46
C TYR A 113 -1.39 -20.54 2.97
N GLY A 114 -0.12 -20.61 2.55
CA GLY A 114 0.30 -20.39 1.17
C GLY A 114 1.75 -19.94 1.06
N VAL A 115 2.08 -19.37 -0.09
CA VAL A 115 3.40 -18.83 -0.41
C VAL A 115 3.29 -17.32 -0.61
N MET A 116 3.96 -16.58 0.27
CA MET A 116 4.03 -15.13 0.25
C MET A 116 5.16 -14.67 -0.69
N VAL A 117 4.84 -13.70 -1.55
CA VAL A 117 5.74 -13.05 -2.52
C VAL A 117 6.53 -14.02 -3.41
N ASN A 118 5.93 -15.17 -3.74
CA ASN A 118 6.56 -16.28 -4.49
C ASN A 118 7.89 -16.77 -3.89
N ASP A 119 8.08 -16.62 -2.58
CA ASP A 119 9.34 -16.95 -1.90
C ASP A 119 9.06 -17.71 -0.60
N TYR A 120 8.25 -17.19 0.31
CA TYR A 120 8.15 -17.76 1.67
C TYR A 120 6.89 -18.59 1.91
N ILE A 121 7.05 -19.83 2.37
CA ILE A 121 5.94 -20.68 2.83
C ILE A 121 5.48 -20.18 4.21
N ILE A 122 4.19 -19.83 4.31
CA ILE A 122 3.56 -19.37 5.55
C ILE A 122 2.77 -20.50 6.17
N ALA A 123 3.05 -20.82 7.44
CA ALA A 123 2.36 -21.89 8.16
C ALA A 123 2.12 -21.56 9.62
N GLU A 124 1.13 -22.23 10.19
CA GLU A 124 0.85 -22.22 11.63
C GLU A 124 1.74 -23.22 12.37
N ILE A 125 2.33 -22.79 13.49
CA ILE A 125 3.09 -23.64 14.39
C ILE A 125 2.19 -24.09 15.55
N PRO A 126 2.15 -25.39 15.89
CA PRO A 126 1.38 -25.88 17.03
C PRO A 126 1.79 -25.18 18.34
N GLU A 127 0.81 -24.76 19.15
CA GLU A 127 1.07 -24.09 20.43
C GLU A 127 1.91 -24.95 21.39
N SER A 128 1.80 -26.27 21.29
CA SER A 128 2.60 -27.23 22.05
C SER A 128 4.10 -27.17 21.75
N ALA A 129 4.52 -26.56 20.64
CA ALA A 129 5.93 -26.39 20.30
C ALA A 129 6.63 -25.31 21.16
N GLY A 130 5.87 -24.45 21.85
CA GLY A 130 6.43 -23.41 22.71
C GLY A 130 7.12 -22.26 21.95
N PHE A 131 6.76 -22.06 20.68
CA PHE A 131 7.27 -20.97 19.85
C PHE A 131 6.66 -19.64 20.30
N LYS A 132 7.38 -18.55 20.06
CA LYS A 132 6.99 -17.20 20.48
C LYS A 132 5.77 -16.66 19.73
N GLU A 133 5.68 -16.97 18.45
CA GLU A 133 4.57 -16.58 17.57
C GLU A 133 3.75 -17.82 17.17
N LYS A 134 2.62 -17.61 16.50
CA LYS A 134 1.75 -18.69 16.01
C LYS A 134 1.92 -18.96 14.52
N ILE A 135 2.26 -17.93 13.75
CA ILE A 135 2.39 -17.99 12.29
C ILE A 135 3.80 -17.57 11.93
N TYR A 136 4.46 -18.37 11.10
CA TYR A 136 5.85 -18.16 10.70
C TYR A 136 6.04 -18.33 9.20
N ARG A 137 7.13 -17.76 8.70
CA ARG A 137 7.76 -18.19 7.45
C ARG A 137 8.60 -19.42 7.76
N VAL A 138 8.11 -20.59 7.37
CA VAL A 138 8.69 -21.89 7.74
C VAL A 138 9.57 -22.50 6.66
N GLY A 139 9.76 -21.82 5.53
CA GLY A 139 10.60 -22.26 4.43
C GLY A 139 10.56 -21.26 3.29
N ALA A 140 11.49 -21.41 2.35
CA ALA A 140 11.52 -20.70 1.09
C ALA A 140 11.35 -21.65 -0.09
N VAL A 141 10.64 -21.23 -1.13
CA VAL A 141 10.54 -21.93 -2.40
C VAL A 141 11.55 -21.33 -3.38
N HIS A 142 12.34 -22.19 -4.01
CA HIS A 142 13.31 -21.75 -5.02
C HIS A 142 13.07 -22.50 -6.33
N LYS A 143 12.99 -21.76 -7.43
CA LYS A 143 12.75 -22.36 -8.75
C LYS A 143 14.07 -22.83 -9.35
N THR A 144 14.16 -24.11 -9.66
CA THR A 144 15.30 -24.72 -10.35
C THR A 144 14.77 -25.42 -11.61
N ASN A 145 15.09 -24.87 -12.78
CA ASN A 145 14.46 -25.21 -14.07
C ASN A 145 12.93 -25.03 -13.99
N ASP A 146 12.15 -26.08 -14.25
CA ASP A 146 10.68 -26.06 -14.22
C ASP A 146 10.09 -26.62 -12.91
N LYS A 147 10.92 -26.92 -11.91
CA LYS A 147 10.49 -27.44 -10.61
C LYS A 147 10.89 -26.52 -9.46
N TRP A 148 10.21 -26.66 -8.33
CA TRP A 148 10.49 -25.90 -7.12
C TRP A 148 11.10 -26.78 -6.03
N THR A 149 12.11 -26.28 -5.35
CA THR A 149 12.68 -26.87 -4.13
C THR A 149 12.24 -26.08 -2.92
N VAL A 150 12.20 -26.74 -1.76
CA VAL A 150 11.93 -26.08 -0.48
C VAL A 150 13.20 -26.10 0.35
N GLU A 151 13.55 -24.95 0.89
CA GLU A 151 14.78 -24.67 1.62
C GLU A 151 14.46 -23.92 2.91
N PRO A 152 15.39 -23.84 3.89
CA PRO A 152 15.23 -22.94 5.03
C PRO A 152 14.91 -21.51 4.59
N ALA A 153 14.01 -20.83 5.30
CA ALA A 153 13.69 -19.43 5.01
C ALA A 153 14.91 -18.51 5.14
N LYS A 154 15.85 -18.89 6.01
CA LYS A 154 17.16 -18.26 6.18
C LYS A 154 18.17 -19.29 6.67
N GLN A 155 19.42 -19.15 6.27
CA GLN A 155 20.53 -19.88 6.86
C GLN A 155 21.03 -19.14 8.10
N ALA A 156 20.98 -19.81 9.25
CA ALA A 156 21.55 -19.33 10.51
C ALA A 156 21.84 -20.53 11.43
N ASP A 157 22.86 -20.39 12.28
CA ASP A 157 23.17 -21.32 13.37
C ASP A 157 22.54 -20.76 14.66
N ILE A 158 21.33 -21.23 15.01
CA ILE A 158 20.51 -20.71 16.10
C ILE A 158 20.95 -21.31 17.44
N ASP A 159 21.31 -22.60 17.46
CA ASP A 159 21.74 -23.30 18.67
C ASP A 159 23.27 -23.25 18.93
N LYS A 160 24.03 -22.69 18.00
CA LYS A 160 25.50 -22.49 18.06
C LYS A 160 26.27 -23.81 18.03
N ASP A 161 25.74 -24.83 17.38
CA ASP A 161 26.42 -26.12 17.20
C ASP A 161 27.42 -26.14 16.03
N GLY A 162 27.53 -25.02 15.29
CA GLY A 162 28.41 -24.87 14.13
C GLY A 162 27.79 -25.33 12.81
N LYS A 163 26.49 -25.69 12.78
CA LYS A 163 25.75 -26.06 11.57
C LYS A 163 24.62 -25.07 11.30
N ASN A 164 24.20 -25.00 10.05
CA ASN A 164 23.04 -24.20 9.68
C ASN A 164 21.75 -24.93 10.04
N ASP A 165 20.87 -24.21 10.70
CA ASP A 165 19.54 -24.66 11.08
C ASP A 165 18.49 -24.28 10.03
N TRP A 166 17.40 -25.05 10.04
CA TRP A 166 16.19 -24.66 9.36
C TRP A 166 15.41 -23.66 10.22
N THR A 167 15.34 -22.40 9.80
CA THR A 167 14.70 -21.36 10.62
C THR A 167 13.23 -21.15 10.29
N ALA A 168 12.44 -20.94 11.35
CA ALA A 168 11.11 -20.35 11.29
C ALA A 168 11.25 -18.85 11.57
N GLU A 169 11.09 -18.03 10.54
CA GLU A 169 11.25 -16.58 10.62
C GLU A 169 9.92 -15.89 10.92
N SER A 170 9.95 -14.86 11.78
CA SER A 170 8.75 -14.09 12.17
C SER A 170 7.96 -13.61 10.95
N PHE A 171 6.62 -13.62 11.08
CA PHE A 171 5.66 -13.28 10.02
C PHE A 171 5.35 -11.77 9.94
N THR A 172 6.33 -10.90 10.19
CA THR A 172 6.13 -9.44 10.20
C THR A 172 5.70 -8.83 8.85
N CYS A 173 5.86 -9.55 7.74
CA CYS A 173 5.50 -9.09 6.39
C CYS A 173 4.01 -9.29 6.06
N GLY A 174 3.29 -10.08 6.87
CA GLY A 174 1.92 -10.52 6.62
C GLY A 174 0.93 -9.38 6.42
N LYS A 175 1.07 -8.30 7.19
CA LYS A 175 0.21 -7.11 7.12
C LYS A 175 0.03 -6.55 5.71
N CYS A 176 1.04 -6.66 4.84
CA CYS A 176 0.98 -6.11 3.49
C CYS A 176 0.85 -7.19 2.40
N HIS A 177 1.51 -8.34 2.58
CA HIS A 177 1.56 -9.37 1.54
C HIS A 177 0.54 -10.49 1.74
N ALA A 178 -0.04 -10.60 2.92
CA ALA A 178 -1.11 -11.54 3.24
C ALA A 178 -2.09 -10.93 4.28
N PRO A 179 -2.64 -9.72 4.02
CA PRO A 179 -3.48 -9.01 4.98
C PRO A 179 -4.71 -9.81 5.39
N GLY A 180 -5.19 -10.72 4.53
CA GLY A 180 -6.29 -11.61 4.85
C GLY A 180 -6.01 -12.58 6.00
N ILE A 181 -4.76 -13.01 6.19
CA ILE A 181 -4.37 -13.83 7.34
C ILE A 181 -4.54 -13.05 8.65
N GLU A 182 -4.10 -11.80 8.68
CA GLU A 182 -4.14 -10.93 9.86
C GLU A 182 -5.58 -10.65 10.33
N VAL A 183 -6.52 -10.54 9.39
CA VAL A 183 -7.93 -10.20 9.68
C VAL A 183 -8.86 -11.41 9.64
N GLY A 184 -8.34 -12.61 9.38
CA GLY A 184 -9.14 -13.83 9.25
C GLY A 184 -10.10 -13.84 8.06
N SER A 185 -9.74 -13.17 6.95
CA SER A 185 -10.53 -13.21 5.70
C SER A 185 -10.40 -14.57 5.01
N PRO A 186 -11.45 -15.05 4.32
CA PRO A 186 -11.33 -16.21 3.43
C PRO A 186 -10.29 -16.01 2.31
N SER A 187 -10.11 -14.76 1.84
CA SER A 187 -9.05 -14.41 0.89
C SER A 187 -7.81 -13.95 1.64
N LEU A 188 -6.81 -14.83 1.73
CA LEU A 188 -5.62 -14.64 2.57
C LEU A 188 -4.64 -13.57 2.05
N GLY A 189 -4.55 -13.38 0.74
CA GLY A 189 -3.66 -12.43 0.07
C GLY A 189 -4.17 -10.98 0.06
N VAL A 190 -3.59 -10.16 -0.82
CA VAL A 190 -4.15 -8.84 -1.14
C VAL A 190 -5.39 -9.05 -2.03
N SER A 191 -6.55 -8.79 -1.45
CA SER A 191 -7.88 -9.11 -1.97
C SER A 191 -8.72 -7.87 -2.25
N CYS A 192 -9.93 -8.06 -2.79
CA CYS A 192 -10.91 -6.97 -2.96
C CYS A 192 -11.11 -6.21 -1.64
N GLU A 193 -11.22 -6.95 -0.55
CA GLU A 193 -11.51 -6.42 0.79
C GLU A 193 -10.29 -5.79 1.47
N SER A 194 -9.08 -6.04 0.96
CA SER A 194 -7.86 -5.33 1.39
C SER A 194 -7.92 -3.85 1.00
N CYS A 195 -8.58 -3.54 -0.12
CA CYS A 195 -8.75 -2.18 -0.60
C CYS A 195 -10.11 -1.60 -0.18
N HIS A 196 -11.19 -2.37 -0.36
CA HIS A 196 -12.56 -1.90 -0.17
C HIS A 196 -13.08 -2.04 1.27
N GLY A 197 -12.37 -2.77 2.14
CA GLY A 197 -12.83 -3.13 3.47
C GLY A 197 -13.76 -4.35 3.49
N PRO A 198 -14.30 -4.71 4.67
CA PRO A 198 -15.13 -5.90 4.86
C PRO A 198 -16.43 -5.84 4.04
N GLY A 199 -16.64 -6.81 3.16
CA GLY A 199 -17.74 -6.86 2.19
C GLY A 199 -18.98 -7.64 2.65
N GLY A 200 -18.99 -8.27 3.82
CA GLY A 200 -20.08 -9.14 4.26
C GLY A 200 -21.47 -8.47 4.28
N ASN A 201 -21.54 -7.23 4.77
CA ASN A 201 -22.77 -6.43 4.74
C ASN A 201 -23.19 -6.06 3.31
N HIS A 202 -22.24 -5.79 2.44
CA HIS A 202 -22.51 -5.46 1.04
C HIS A 202 -23.08 -6.67 0.29
N VAL A 203 -22.50 -7.85 0.46
CA VAL A 203 -22.96 -9.08 -0.20
C VAL A 203 -24.38 -9.44 0.26
N SER A 204 -24.66 -9.34 1.56
CA SER A 204 -25.94 -9.71 2.17
C SER A 204 -27.07 -8.69 1.97
N ALA A 205 -26.77 -7.42 1.65
CA ALA A 205 -27.78 -6.38 1.49
C ALA A 205 -28.67 -6.60 0.27
N THR A 206 -29.98 -6.33 0.42
CA THR A 206 -30.95 -6.31 -0.69
C THR A 206 -30.67 -5.14 -1.64
N ASP A 207 -30.45 -3.94 -1.09
CA ASP A 207 -29.92 -2.79 -1.83
C ASP A 207 -28.45 -2.58 -1.43
N LYS A 208 -27.56 -2.77 -2.41
CA LYS A 208 -26.11 -2.74 -2.25
C LYS A 208 -25.52 -1.35 -2.46
N LYS A 209 -26.32 -0.38 -2.90
CA LYS A 209 -25.84 0.96 -3.22
C LYS A 209 -25.37 1.69 -1.95
N GLY A 210 -24.13 2.17 -1.97
CA GLY A 210 -23.56 2.94 -0.86
C GLY A 210 -23.19 2.12 0.38
N THR A 211 -23.29 0.79 0.32
CA THR A 211 -22.88 -0.08 1.46
C THR A 211 -21.38 -0.29 1.53
N MET A 212 -20.63 0.13 0.50
CA MET A 212 -19.17 0.16 0.46
C MET A 212 -18.70 1.59 0.22
N SER A 213 -17.68 2.02 0.95
CA SER A 213 -17.14 3.38 0.85
C SER A 213 -16.04 3.47 -0.20
N SER A 214 -16.22 4.35 -1.19
CA SER A 214 -15.15 4.67 -2.16
C SER A 214 -13.95 5.34 -1.48
N GLU A 215 -14.17 6.04 -0.37
CA GLU A 215 -13.10 6.67 0.40
C GLU A 215 -12.16 5.64 1.01
N VAL A 216 -12.70 4.53 1.55
CA VAL A 216 -11.89 3.41 2.07
C VAL A 216 -11.00 2.85 0.97
N ALA A 217 -11.55 2.61 -0.22
CA ALA A 217 -10.79 2.17 -1.39
C ALA A 217 -9.73 3.19 -1.84
N ARG A 218 -10.01 4.48 -1.69
CA ARG A 218 -9.10 5.55 -2.11
C ARG A 218 -7.88 5.68 -1.19
N VAL A 219 -8.04 5.48 0.11
CA VAL A 219 -6.95 5.67 1.11
C VAL A 219 -6.24 4.37 1.49
N SER A 220 -6.82 3.21 1.18
CA SER A 220 -6.26 1.90 1.53
C SER A 220 -4.91 1.61 0.88
N CYS A 221 -4.54 2.29 -0.21
CA CYS A 221 -3.21 2.17 -0.82
C CYS A 221 -2.09 2.37 0.21
N ASN A 222 -2.26 3.35 1.11
CA ASN A 222 -1.26 3.69 2.13
C ASN A 222 -1.24 2.70 3.30
N SER A 223 -2.18 1.75 3.40
CA SER A 223 -2.08 0.69 4.41
C SER A 223 -0.85 -0.20 4.20
N CYS A 224 -0.42 -0.32 2.93
CA CYS A 224 0.72 -1.14 2.50
C CYS A 224 1.81 -0.30 1.82
N HIS A 225 1.46 0.78 1.12
CA HIS A 225 2.41 1.67 0.45
C HIS A 225 2.72 2.94 1.27
N GLU A 226 2.68 2.86 2.61
CA GLU A 226 3.06 3.99 3.48
C GLU A 226 4.55 4.29 3.36
N SER A 227 4.87 5.39 2.71
CA SER A 227 6.22 5.74 2.28
C SER A 227 6.77 7.01 2.93
N ASN A 228 5.97 7.63 3.78
CA ASN A 228 6.38 8.74 4.60
C ASN A 228 7.49 8.25 5.55
N PRO A 229 8.51 9.08 5.81
CA PRO A 229 9.51 8.76 6.83
C PRO A 229 8.86 8.63 8.20
N SER A 230 9.56 7.99 9.12
CA SER A 230 9.17 7.87 10.52
C SER A 230 10.32 8.28 11.43
N LYS A 231 10.11 8.30 12.75
CA LYS A 231 11.18 8.47 13.73
C LYS A 231 11.51 7.12 14.37
N ASN A 232 12.80 6.83 14.56
CA ASN A 232 13.22 5.73 15.42
C ASN A 232 13.05 6.07 16.92
N ALA A 233 13.44 5.16 17.80
CA ALA A 233 13.33 5.34 19.26
C ALA A 233 14.14 6.54 19.78
N GLU A 234 15.21 6.90 19.09
CA GLU A 234 16.08 8.04 19.39
C GLU A 234 15.56 9.38 18.82
N GLY A 235 14.43 9.36 18.11
CA GLY A 235 13.81 10.56 17.51
C GLY A 235 14.40 10.98 16.17
N THR A 236 15.30 10.17 15.60
CA THR A 236 15.94 10.40 14.31
C THR A 236 15.02 10.02 13.16
N PHE A 237 14.96 10.85 12.12
CA PHE A 237 14.19 10.55 10.91
C PHE A 237 14.81 9.38 10.14
N ILE A 238 13.99 8.38 9.87
CA ILE A 238 14.37 7.18 9.15
C ILE A 238 13.46 7.00 7.93
N ALA A 239 14.06 6.53 6.84
CA ALA A 239 13.31 6.17 5.66
C ALA A 239 12.56 4.85 5.91
N ASN A 240 11.27 4.88 5.60
CA ASN A 240 10.42 3.70 5.54
C ASN A 240 10.77 2.92 4.27
N ASN A 241 11.88 2.17 4.35
CA ASN A 241 12.56 1.60 3.20
C ASN A 241 11.80 0.45 2.55
N HIS A 242 10.95 -0.29 3.27
CA HIS A 242 10.14 -1.37 2.72
C HIS A 242 8.96 -0.91 1.85
N TYR A 243 8.68 0.39 1.80
CA TYR A 243 7.40 0.90 1.33
C TYR A 243 7.59 1.88 0.18
N GLY A 244 7.95 1.31 -0.96
CA GLY A 244 7.63 1.74 -2.31
C GLY A 244 7.65 3.22 -2.71
N THR A 245 6.82 4.11 -2.18
CA THR A 245 6.61 5.43 -2.80
C THR A 245 7.37 6.53 -2.07
N ARG A 246 8.66 6.34 -1.78
CA ARG A 246 9.45 7.30 -1.00
C ARG A 246 9.05 8.73 -1.37
N ASN A 247 8.61 9.46 -0.36
CA ASN A 247 8.41 10.89 -0.45
C ASN A 247 7.32 11.37 -1.42
N TYR A 248 6.25 10.58 -1.68
CA TYR A 248 5.11 11.12 -2.40
C TYR A 248 4.60 12.42 -1.76
N PHE A 249 4.63 12.50 -0.42
CA PHE A 249 4.29 13.71 0.35
C PHE A 249 5.04 14.97 -0.12
N ALA A 250 6.31 14.82 -0.56
CA ALA A 250 7.16 15.90 -1.00
C ALA A 250 6.82 16.39 -2.42
N SER A 251 6.13 15.57 -3.21
CA SER A 251 5.83 15.87 -4.60
C SER A 251 4.80 16.99 -4.75
N LYS A 252 4.86 17.70 -5.88
CA LYS A 252 3.80 18.64 -6.28
C LYS A 252 2.49 17.93 -6.63
N HIS A 253 2.53 16.65 -7.00
CA HIS A 253 1.35 15.85 -7.28
C HIS A 253 0.52 15.62 -6.01
N ASN A 254 1.17 15.32 -4.89
CA ASN A 254 0.49 15.18 -3.60
C ASN A 254 -0.14 16.50 -3.11
N GLN A 255 0.47 17.63 -3.46
CA GLN A 255 0.02 18.97 -3.07
C GLN A 255 -1.09 19.53 -3.98
N SER A 256 -1.41 18.86 -5.08
CA SER A 256 -2.32 19.38 -6.09
C SER A 256 -3.74 18.88 -5.86
N ASN A 257 -4.69 19.81 -5.72
CA ASN A 257 -6.13 19.50 -5.68
C ASN A 257 -6.68 18.97 -7.03
N GLN A 258 -5.87 19.00 -8.09
CA GLN A 258 -6.23 18.46 -9.41
C GLN A 258 -5.97 16.94 -9.51
N MET A 259 -5.30 16.35 -8.51
CA MET A 259 -4.96 14.93 -8.50
C MET A 259 -5.96 14.13 -7.67
N ASN A 260 -6.47 13.02 -8.21
CA ASN A 260 -7.15 11.99 -7.44
C ASN A 260 -6.12 11.04 -6.79
N GLN A 261 -5.10 11.62 -6.13
CA GLN A 261 -3.97 10.92 -5.52
C GLN A 261 -3.36 9.83 -6.45
N CYS A 262 -3.13 8.63 -5.91
CA CYS A 262 -2.54 7.47 -6.59
C CYS A 262 -3.34 7.07 -7.84
N LEU A 263 -4.67 7.16 -7.78
CA LEU A 263 -5.59 6.69 -8.83
C LEU A 263 -5.55 7.52 -10.12
N THR A 264 -4.88 8.68 -10.10
CA THR A 264 -4.63 9.45 -11.33
C THR A 264 -3.64 8.73 -12.24
N CYS A 265 -2.67 8.03 -11.65
CA CYS A 265 -1.59 7.35 -12.37
C CYS A 265 -1.72 5.83 -12.34
N HIS A 266 -2.44 5.28 -11.35
CA HIS A 266 -2.63 3.85 -11.15
C HIS A 266 -4.10 3.44 -11.30
N THR A 267 -4.32 2.23 -11.79
CA THR A 267 -5.61 1.55 -11.89
C THR A 267 -5.51 0.19 -11.19
N PRO A 268 -6.09 0.02 -9.99
CA PRO A 268 -5.98 -1.23 -9.25
C PRO A 268 -6.77 -2.38 -9.89
N HIS A 269 -7.74 -2.07 -10.76
CA HIS A 269 -8.59 -3.06 -11.42
C HIS A 269 -8.00 -3.60 -12.73
N LYS A 270 -6.79 -3.20 -13.12
CA LYS A 270 -6.19 -3.66 -14.36
C LYS A 270 -4.67 -3.70 -14.30
N ALA A 271 -4.11 -4.79 -14.79
CA ALA A 271 -2.68 -4.92 -15.03
C ALA A 271 -2.30 -4.47 -16.45
N ASN A 272 -1.11 -3.88 -16.59
CA ASN A 272 -0.40 -3.82 -17.86
C ASN A 272 0.32 -5.16 -18.17
N ALA A 273 1.08 -5.24 -19.27
CA ALA A 273 1.74 -6.47 -19.68
C ALA A 273 2.76 -7.02 -18.65
N SER A 274 3.21 -6.19 -17.70
CA SER A 274 4.11 -6.58 -16.61
C SER A 274 3.41 -6.93 -15.30
N GLY A 275 2.07 -6.96 -15.26
CA GLY A 275 1.29 -7.15 -14.03
C GLY A 275 1.14 -5.87 -13.18
N SER A 276 1.70 -4.74 -13.63
CA SER A 276 1.70 -3.49 -12.86
C SER A 276 0.38 -2.74 -13.02
N THR A 277 -0.06 -2.04 -11.97
CA THR A 277 -1.31 -1.26 -11.95
C THR A 277 -1.20 0.10 -12.66
N VAL A 278 -0.17 0.34 -13.47
CA VAL A 278 -0.12 1.53 -14.33
C VAL A 278 -0.91 1.25 -15.61
N PRO A 279 -1.70 2.20 -16.13
CA PRO A 279 -2.65 1.91 -17.22
C PRO A 279 -1.98 1.71 -18.59
N THR A 280 -0.66 1.89 -18.70
CA THR A 280 0.11 1.74 -19.95
C THR A 280 1.39 0.94 -19.70
N ASP A 281 1.91 0.26 -20.73
CA ASP A 281 3.18 -0.47 -20.64
C ASP A 281 4.40 0.46 -20.55
N LYS A 282 4.27 1.67 -21.10
CA LYS A 282 5.24 2.76 -20.96
C LYS A 282 4.71 3.77 -19.94
N PRO A 283 5.22 3.80 -18.70
CA PRO A 283 4.68 4.69 -17.65
C PRO A 283 4.73 6.17 -18.03
N THR A 284 5.70 6.59 -18.85
CA THR A 284 5.84 7.97 -19.35
C THR A 284 4.65 8.44 -20.18
N ASP A 285 3.91 7.51 -20.81
CA ASP A 285 2.72 7.82 -21.58
C ASP A 285 1.57 8.32 -20.69
N ASN A 286 1.62 8.04 -19.39
CA ASN A 286 0.69 8.64 -18.43
C ASN A 286 1.07 10.07 -18.07
N CYS A 287 2.37 10.37 -18.00
CA CYS A 287 2.87 11.70 -17.69
C CYS A 287 2.47 12.72 -18.78
N VAL A 288 2.59 12.33 -20.06
CA VAL A 288 2.31 13.24 -21.19
C VAL A 288 0.84 13.67 -21.28
N LYS A 289 -0.09 12.96 -20.62
CA LYS A 289 -1.52 13.35 -20.56
C LYS A 289 -1.73 14.72 -19.92
N CYS A 290 -0.89 15.07 -18.93
CA CYS A 290 -0.92 16.37 -18.26
C CYS A 290 0.31 17.24 -18.56
N HIS A 291 1.37 16.64 -19.09
CA HIS A 291 2.63 17.30 -19.41
C HIS A 291 2.98 17.16 -20.89
N ALA A 292 2.09 17.63 -21.75
CA ALA A 292 2.24 17.56 -23.19
C ALA A 292 3.56 18.17 -23.67
N GLY A 293 4.20 17.53 -24.66
CA GLY A 293 5.44 18.00 -25.29
C GLY A 293 6.70 17.84 -24.43
N LYS A 294 6.62 17.16 -23.28
CA LYS A 294 7.79 16.87 -22.44
C LYS A 294 8.29 15.44 -22.63
N THR A 295 9.59 15.27 -22.50
CA THR A 295 10.25 13.97 -22.35
C THR A 295 10.61 13.75 -20.88
N PHE A 296 10.57 12.49 -20.44
CA PHE A 296 10.79 12.12 -19.05
C PHE A 296 11.89 11.09 -18.95
N ASP A 297 12.83 11.33 -18.04
CA ASP A 297 13.83 10.36 -17.60
C ASP A 297 13.39 9.80 -16.24
N LEU A 298 12.83 8.59 -16.26
CA LEU A 298 12.30 7.96 -15.05
C LEU A 298 13.40 7.66 -14.03
N ASP A 299 14.64 7.40 -14.45
CA ASP A 299 15.73 7.09 -13.51
C ASP A 299 16.17 8.33 -12.74
N LYS A 300 15.99 9.52 -13.32
CA LYS A 300 16.22 10.80 -12.61
C LYS A 300 15.03 11.24 -11.77
N LEU A 301 13.80 11.06 -12.28
CA LEU A 301 12.59 11.58 -11.62
C LEU A 301 12.04 10.64 -10.56
N MET A 302 12.17 9.34 -10.78
CA MET A 302 11.63 8.25 -9.96
C MET A 302 12.74 7.20 -9.80
N TRP A 303 13.83 7.60 -9.14
CA TRP A 303 15.02 6.77 -8.98
C TRP A 303 14.70 5.48 -8.23
N LYS A 304 15.48 4.43 -8.49
CA LYS A 304 15.43 3.17 -7.74
C LYS A 304 16.35 3.29 -6.53
N ASN A 305 15.89 2.84 -5.37
CA ASN A 305 16.70 2.87 -4.17
C ASN A 305 17.88 1.90 -4.29
N PRO A 306 19.14 2.36 -4.31
CA PRO A 306 20.29 1.48 -4.47
C PRO A 306 20.56 0.60 -3.25
N THR A 307 19.93 0.89 -2.09
CA THR A 307 19.99 0.04 -0.89
C THR A 307 18.99 -1.12 -0.91
N ASP A 308 18.17 -1.23 -1.96
CA ASP A 308 17.23 -2.33 -2.14
C ASP A 308 17.90 -3.55 -2.77
N GLU A 309 18.51 -4.38 -1.94
CA GLU A 309 19.19 -5.61 -2.38
C GLU A 309 18.26 -6.59 -3.09
N ARG A 310 16.94 -6.50 -2.87
CA ARG A 310 15.96 -7.47 -3.37
C ARG A 310 15.12 -6.93 -4.54
N GLY A 311 15.28 -5.67 -4.91
CA GLY A 311 14.43 -5.02 -5.92
C GLY A 311 12.94 -5.03 -5.53
N HIS A 312 12.65 -5.11 -4.23
CA HIS A 312 11.31 -5.20 -3.66
C HIS A 312 10.64 -3.82 -3.48
N PHE A 313 11.37 -2.73 -3.64
CA PHE A 313 10.87 -1.37 -3.49
C PHE A 313 10.38 -0.83 -4.83
N THR A 314 9.24 -0.15 -4.80
CA THR A 314 8.84 0.68 -5.93
C THR A 314 9.78 1.89 -6.06
N ARG A 315 9.81 2.47 -7.25
CA ARG A 315 10.61 3.68 -7.54
C ARG A 315 10.20 4.84 -6.63
N ASP A 316 11.09 5.80 -6.40
CA ASP A 316 10.78 7.05 -5.69
C ASP A 316 9.59 7.79 -6.33
N HIS A 317 8.74 8.40 -5.48
CA HIS A 317 7.56 9.14 -5.91
C HIS A 317 7.61 10.62 -5.49
N SER A 318 8.81 11.14 -5.15
CA SER A 318 9.03 12.58 -4.96
C SER A 318 8.96 13.34 -6.29
N PHE A 319 9.12 12.64 -7.41
CA PHE A 319 9.23 13.20 -8.76
C PHE A 319 10.37 14.23 -8.88
N GLY A 320 11.51 13.90 -8.27
CA GLY A 320 12.71 14.74 -8.23
C GLY A 320 12.71 15.82 -7.16
N ALA A 321 11.68 15.90 -6.31
CA ALA A 321 11.67 16.81 -5.15
C ALA A 321 12.67 16.36 -4.07
N MET A 322 12.97 15.06 -4.00
CA MET A 322 13.97 14.47 -3.11
C MET A 322 14.87 13.56 -3.93
N LYS A 323 16.06 14.05 -4.29
CA LYS A 323 17.05 13.25 -5.03
C LYS A 323 17.83 12.37 -4.07
N TYR A 324 18.23 11.19 -4.53
CA TYR A 324 18.95 10.24 -3.71
C TYR A 324 20.26 10.82 -3.15
N GLU A 325 21.04 11.48 -4.00
CA GLU A 325 22.32 12.12 -3.63
C GLU A 325 22.15 13.22 -2.57
N ASP A 326 20.97 13.83 -2.50
CA ASP A 326 20.67 14.87 -1.52
C ASP A 326 20.28 14.27 -0.17
N LEU A 327 19.85 13.01 -0.07
CA LEU A 327 19.36 12.44 1.20
C LEU A 327 20.47 12.30 2.25
N GLN A 328 21.71 12.05 1.80
CA GLN A 328 22.84 11.70 2.66
C GLN A 328 22.54 10.49 3.56
N ASP A 329 21.76 9.55 3.03
CA ASP A 329 21.40 8.30 3.70
C ASP A 329 22.65 7.51 4.12
N ASP A 330 22.62 6.91 5.30
CA ASP A 330 23.67 6.02 5.77
C ASP A 330 23.28 4.55 5.50
N PRO A 331 23.81 3.93 4.43
CA PRO A 331 23.42 2.56 4.05
C PRO A 331 23.88 1.50 5.06
N ALA A 332 24.80 1.83 5.97
CA ALA A 332 25.22 0.92 7.04
C ALA A 332 24.20 0.85 8.19
N THR A 333 23.25 1.79 8.25
CA THR A 333 22.21 1.84 9.27
C THR A 333 20.94 1.12 8.82
N LYS A 334 20.40 0.24 9.66
CA LYS A 334 19.08 -0.35 9.48
C LYS A 334 18.21 0.01 10.69
N PRO A 335 17.08 0.74 10.53
CA PRO A 335 16.59 1.41 9.31
C PRO A 335 17.50 2.58 8.85
N ILE A 336 17.37 2.98 7.57
CA ILE A 336 18.25 3.97 6.94
C ILE A 336 17.93 5.37 7.47
N GLU A 337 18.91 6.01 8.09
CA GLU A 337 18.81 7.38 8.62
C GLU A 337 18.84 8.45 7.53
N ILE A 338 17.95 9.46 7.63
CA ILE A 338 17.92 10.64 6.75
C ILE A 338 18.67 11.79 7.44
N LYS A 339 19.83 12.21 6.90
CA LYS A 339 20.73 13.18 7.56
C LYS A 339 20.68 14.60 6.97
N ASN A 340 20.20 14.77 5.73
CA ASN A 340 20.21 16.09 5.10
C ASN A 340 19.26 17.08 5.80
N PRO A 341 19.75 18.24 6.30
CA PRO A 341 18.93 19.22 7.01
C PRO A 341 17.78 19.80 6.18
N THR A 342 17.99 20.05 4.89
CA THR A 342 16.97 20.56 3.97
C THR A 342 15.85 19.55 3.80
N MET A 343 16.18 18.25 3.73
CA MET A 343 15.19 17.18 3.63
C MET A 343 14.41 17.02 4.95
N ILE A 344 15.10 17.10 6.08
CA ILE A 344 14.46 17.09 7.40
C ILE A 344 13.49 18.27 7.55
N GLU A 345 13.86 19.47 7.11
CA GLU A 345 12.98 20.64 7.13
C GLU A 345 11.76 20.42 6.22
N LEU A 346 11.96 19.89 5.02
CA LEU A 346 10.87 19.54 4.11
C LEU A 346 9.91 18.51 4.74
N ILE A 347 10.44 17.48 5.41
CA ILE A 347 9.63 16.49 6.14
C ILE A 347 8.80 17.19 7.22
N LYS A 348 9.42 17.99 8.09
CA LYS A 348 8.71 18.69 9.17
C LYS A 348 7.61 19.63 8.65
N ASN A 349 7.87 20.30 7.52
CA ASN A 349 6.91 21.22 6.91
C ASN A 349 5.73 20.49 6.26
N ARG A 350 5.91 19.25 5.80
CA ARG A 350 4.88 18.48 5.07
C ARG A 350 4.18 17.43 5.90
N LEU A 351 4.81 16.95 6.96
CA LEU A 351 4.35 15.94 7.90
C LEU A 351 4.46 16.52 9.32
N PRO A 352 3.62 17.51 9.67
CA PRO A 352 3.73 18.25 10.93
C PRO A 352 3.55 17.37 12.17
N GLU A 353 2.89 16.23 12.05
CA GLU A 353 2.80 15.21 13.09
C GLU A 353 4.16 14.61 13.46
N LEU A 354 5.10 14.54 12.52
CA LEU A 354 6.47 14.09 12.76
C LEU A 354 7.40 15.21 13.23
N ALA A 355 6.96 16.47 13.18
CA ALA A 355 7.75 17.61 13.66
C ALA A 355 7.74 17.72 15.19
N LYS A 356 6.74 17.13 15.85
CA LYS A 356 6.63 16.97 17.31
C LYS A 356 7.59 15.89 17.78
#